data_AF-A0A4U1IQP9-F1
#
_entry.id   AF-A0A4U1IQP9-F1
#
_cell.length_a   1.000
_cell.length_b   1.000
_cell.length_c   1.000
_cell.angle_alpha   90.00
_cell.angle_beta   90.00
_cell.angle_gamma   90.00
#
_symmetry.space_group_name_H-M   'P 1'
#
loop_
_entity.id
_entity.type
_entity.pdbx_description
1 polymer ?
#
loop_
_entity_poly.entity_id
_entity_poly.type
_entity_poly.pdbx_seq_one_letter_code
_entity_poly.pdbx_strand_id
1 'polypeptide(L)'
;MSRPDAETLDALVLGTDAPEDREAWEALVRNPGGAEMFREAVTRRRRRDLVASALLGRPWLARAIARLSAMSRQTKAAPTGTFSLLFPDAELDALVTATLGPAEEGPGAESLAPRWGQVVPVRMRVGDRITLEPSPGADPVDVRYVCQGAEGALPTRTWKLEAGEAPVLLVALVGTAPGETLAEALVHAKAMAGVVLLDESWSL
;
A
#
# COMPACT_ATOMS: atom_id res chain seq x y z
N MET A 1 -26.52 18.45 10.30
CA MET A 1 -26.45 17.07 9.79
C MET A 1 -25.03 16.57 9.97
N SER A 2 -24.84 15.35 10.47
CA SER A 2 -23.51 14.78 10.69
C SER A 2 -22.88 14.36 9.36
N ARG A 3 -21.55 14.47 9.26
CA ARG A 3 -20.78 13.96 8.13
C ARG A 3 -20.73 12.42 8.22
N PRO A 4 -20.96 11.67 7.12
CA PRO A 4 -20.81 10.21 7.15
C PRO A 4 -19.39 9.81 7.53
N ASP A 5 -19.23 8.78 8.36
CA ASP A 5 -17.92 8.23 8.70
C ASP A 5 -17.35 7.38 7.56
N ALA A 6 -16.09 6.95 7.72
CA ALA A 6 -15.37 6.23 6.68
C ALA A 6 -15.96 4.83 6.38
N GLU A 7 -16.56 4.18 7.37
CA GLU A 7 -17.15 2.85 7.21
C GLU A 7 -18.46 2.93 6.45
N THR A 8 -19.31 3.90 6.80
CA THR A 8 -20.54 4.23 6.10
C THR A 8 -20.26 4.55 4.64
N LEU A 9 -19.27 5.41 4.36
CA LEU A 9 -18.89 5.74 2.97
C LEU A 9 -18.41 4.52 2.18
N ASP A 10 -17.69 3.60 2.81
CA ASP A 10 -17.22 2.37 2.15
C ASP A 10 -18.39 1.40 1.87
N ALA A 11 -19.41 1.37 2.74
CA ALA A 11 -20.66 0.62 2.50
C ALA A 11 -21.44 1.21 1.32
N LEU A 12 -21.55 2.55 1.24
CA LEU A 12 -22.18 3.22 0.09
C LEU A 12 -21.52 2.85 -1.25
N VAL A 13 -20.19 2.68 -1.27
CA VAL A 13 -19.46 2.25 -2.47
C VAL A 13 -19.84 0.83 -2.91
N LEU A 14 -20.19 -0.05 -1.97
CA LEU A 14 -20.64 -1.41 -2.27
C LEU A 14 -22.06 -1.46 -2.82
N GLY A 15 -22.79 -0.35 -2.80
CA GLY A 15 -24.18 -0.30 -3.25
C GLY A 15 -25.09 -1.16 -2.38
N THR A 16 -24.83 -1.22 -1.06
CA THR A 16 -25.80 -1.80 -0.15
C THR A 16 -27.06 -0.93 -0.17
N ASP A 17 -28.19 -1.49 -0.61
CA ASP A 17 -29.47 -0.79 -0.64
C ASP A 17 -30.16 -0.82 0.73
N ALA A 18 -29.39 -0.65 1.82
CA ALA A 18 -29.99 -0.61 3.15
C ALA A 18 -30.77 0.70 3.31
N PRO A 19 -31.99 0.69 3.91
CA PRO A 19 -32.74 1.91 4.20
C PRO A 19 -31.94 2.95 5.02
N GLU A 20 -30.97 2.44 5.79
CA GLU A 20 -30.02 3.15 6.63
C GLU A 20 -29.04 4.01 5.80
N ASP A 21 -28.73 3.60 4.56
CA ASP A 21 -27.75 4.24 3.67
C ASP A 21 -28.32 5.48 2.96
N ARG A 22 -29.66 5.62 2.92
CA ARG A 22 -30.32 6.75 2.26
C ARG A 22 -29.98 8.09 2.92
N GLU A 23 -29.98 8.14 4.25
CA GLU A 23 -29.63 9.35 4.98
C GLU A 23 -28.15 9.73 4.77
N ALA A 24 -27.27 8.74 4.69
CA ALA A 24 -25.85 8.94 4.40
C ALA A 24 -25.62 9.45 2.96
N TRP A 25 -26.35 8.95 1.97
CA TRP A 25 -26.36 9.49 0.60
C TRP A 25 -26.82 10.93 0.56
N GLU A 26 -27.92 11.27 1.23
CA GLU A 26 -28.43 12.65 1.30
C GLU A 26 -27.43 13.58 1.98
N ALA A 27 -26.79 13.14 3.06
CA ALA A 27 -25.74 13.89 3.76
C ALA A 27 -24.51 14.10 2.88
N LEU A 28 -24.13 13.11 2.07
CA LEU A 28 -23.01 13.18 1.14
C LEU A 28 -23.29 14.18 -0.01
N VAL A 29 -24.45 14.08 -0.65
CA VAL A 29 -24.84 14.94 -1.80
C VAL A 29 -24.97 16.40 -1.39
N ARG A 30 -25.48 16.68 -0.18
CA ARG A 30 -25.62 18.05 0.34
C ARG A 30 -24.30 18.66 0.83
N ASN A 31 -23.24 17.87 0.96
CA ASN A 31 -21.94 18.35 1.43
C ASN A 31 -21.13 18.95 0.26
N PRO A 32 -20.64 20.21 0.37
CA PRO A 32 -19.81 20.84 -0.65
C PRO A 32 -18.50 20.09 -1.01
N GLY A 33 -18.07 19.10 -0.23
CA GLY A 33 -16.94 18.21 -0.54
C GLY A 33 -17.34 16.72 -0.66
N GLY A 34 -18.62 16.43 -0.86
CA GLY A 34 -19.13 15.06 -0.91
C GLY A 34 -18.56 14.24 -2.06
N ALA A 35 -18.30 14.86 -3.22
CA ALA A 35 -17.70 14.19 -4.36
C ALA A 35 -16.28 13.69 -4.07
N GLU A 36 -15.46 14.53 -3.42
CA GLU A 36 -14.10 14.19 -3.00
C GLU A 36 -14.12 13.07 -1.97
N MET A 37 -15.01 13.15 -0.97
CA MET A 37 -15.19 12.11 0.05
C MET A 37 -15.57 10.77 -0.57
N PHE A 38 -16.46 10.77 -1.56
CA PHE A 38 -16.84 9.54 -2.26
C PHE A 38 -15.68 8.99 -3.09
N ARG A 39 -14.93 9.84 -3.79
CA ARG A 39 -13.74 9.45 -4.56
C ARG A 39 -12.66 8.83 -3.66
N GLU A 40 -12.46 9.38 -2.47
CA GLU A 40 -11.58 8.81 -1.44
C GLU A 40 -12.09 7.44 -0.94
N ALA A 41 -13.40 7.30 -0.71
CA ALA A 41 -14.01 6.05 -0.30
C ALA A 41 -13.87 4.95 -1.37
N VAL A 42 -14.15 5.26 -2.64
CA VAL A 42 -13.93 4.36 -3.77
C VAL A 42 -12.47 3.92 -3.84
N THR A 43 -11.53 4.86 -3.69
CA THR A 43 -10.10 4.56 -3.70
C THR A 43 -9.69 3.66 -2.54
N ARG A 44 -10.18 3.96 -1.32
CA ARG A 44 -9.92 3.15 -0.13
C ARG A 44 -10.50 1.74 -0.28
N ARG A 45 -11.71 1.61 -0.82
CA ARG A 45 -12.36 0.31 -1.07
C ARG A 45 -11.60 -0.52 -2.09
N ARG A 46 -11.24 0.06 -3.24
CA ARG A 46 -10.40 -0.62 -4.25
C ARG A 46 -9.10 -1.15 -3.65
N ARG A 47 -8.42 -0.36 -2.81
CA ARG A 47 -7.21 -0.81 -2.10
C ARG A 47 -7.49 -2.00 -1.17
N ARG A 48 -8.60 -1.97 -0.41
CA ARG A 48 -9.00 -3.07 0.46
C ARG A 48 -9.29 -4.35 -0.32
N ASP A 49 -10.00 -4.25 -1.44
CA ASP A 49 -10.34 -5.39 -2.28
C ASP A 49 -9.09 -6.01 -2.94
N LEU A 50 -8.15 -5.18 -3.39
CA LEU A 50 -6.85 -5.64 -3.91
C LEU A 50 -6.05 -6.42 -2.84
N VAL A 51 -5.95 -5.88 -1.63
CA VAL A 51 -5.27 -6.58 -0.52
C VAL A 51 -6.02 -7.87 -0.16
N ALA A 52 -7.34 -7.83 -0.05
CA ALA A 52 -8.14 -9.01 0.28
C ALA A 52 -7.95 -10.13 -0.74
N SER A 53 -7.93 -9.80 -2.04
CA SER A 53 -7.63 -10.76 -3.10
C SER A 53 -6.21 -11.30 -3.03
N ALA A 54 -5.22 -10.43 -2.75
CA ALA A 54 -3.84 -10.87 -2.56
C ALA A 54 -3.71 -11.88 -1.41
N LEU A 55 -4.54 -11.76 -0.38
CA LEU A 55 -4.58 -12.67 0.77
C LEU A 55 -5.23 -14.03 0.47
N LEU A 56 -6.12 -14.13 -0.52
CA LEU A 56 -6.82 -15.38 -0.84
C LEU A 56 -5.81 -16.48 -1.17
N GLY A 57 -5.92 -17.61 -0.48
CA GLY A 57 -5.03 -18.76 -0.66
C GLY A 57 -3.60 -18.56 -0.14
N ARG A 58 -3.29 -17.44 0.55
CA ARG A 58 -1.91 -17.11 1.00
C ARG A 58 -1.84 -16.84 2.51
N PRO A 59 -1.88 -17.90 3.35
CA PRO A 59 -1.87 -17.75 4.81
C PRO A 59 -0.63 -17.01 5.34
N TRP A 60 0.51 -17.14 4.66
CA TRP A 60 1.75 -16.48 5.05
C TRP A 60 1.61 -14.95 4.99
N LEU A 61 1.02 -14.43 3.90
CA LEU A 61 0.82 -12.99 3.71
C LEU A 61 -0.23 -12.46 4.70
N ALA A 62 -1.30 -13.23 4.93
CA ALA A 62 -2.33 -12.88 5.91
C ALA A 62 -1.74 -12.73 7.32
N ARG A 63 -0.87 -13.66 7.73
CA ARG A 63 -0.17 -13.59 9.02
C ARG A 63 0.76 -12.39 9.09
N ALA A 64 1.51 -12.11 8.03
CA ALA A 64 2.41 -10.97 7.97
C ALA A 64 1.63 -9.65 8.11
N ILE A 65 0.58 -9.44 7.31
CA ILE A 65 -0.27 -8.25 7.37
C ILE A 65 -0.97 -8.13 8.74
N ALA A 66 -1.48 -9.21 9.31
CA ALA A 66 -2.10 -9.18 10.63
C ALA A 66 -1.12 -8.76 11.74
N ARG A 67 0.12 -9.26 11.69
CA ARG A 67 1.19 -8.88 12.64
C ARG A 67 1.56 -7.41 12.48
N LEU A 68 1.69 -6.96 11.25
CA LEU A 68 1.91 -5.57 10.88
C LEU A 68 0.81 -4.66 11.42
N SER A 69 -0.47 -4.99 11.20
CA SER A 69 -1.60 -4.22 11.73
C SER A 69 -1.65 -4.22 13.26
N ALA A 70 -1.31 -5.33 13.92
CA ALA A 70 -1.25 -5.38 15.38
C ALA A 70 -0.18 -4.43 15.93
N MET A 71 0.99 -4.38 15.31
CA MET A 71 2.07 -3.50 15.74
C MET A 71 1.75 -2.02 15.46
N SER A 72 1.14 -1.69 14.32
CA SER A 72 0.71 -0.32 14.02
C SER A 72 -0.18 0.27 15.13
N ARG A 73 -1.04 -0.55 15.75
CA ARG A 73 -1.90 -0.12 16.87
C ARG A 73 -1.13 0.15 18.16
N GLN A 74 0.09 -0.36 18.29
CA GLN A 74 0.93 -0.22 19.47
C GLN A 74 1.94 0.94 19.35
N THR A 75 2.17 1.46 18.14
CA THR A 75 3.05 2.61 17.89
C THR A 75 2.49 3.87 18.57
N LYS A 76 3.20 4.36 19.61
CA LYS A 76 2.78 5.53 20.41
C LYS A 76 3.29 6.88 19.90
N ALA A 77 4.35 6.89 19.09
CA ALA A 77 4.96 8.10 18.54
C ALA A 77 5.01 8.00 17.02
N ALA A 78 4.54 9.04 16.34
CA ALA A 78 4.69 9.13 14.89
C ALA A 78 6.18 9.29 14.57
N PRO A 79 6.79 8.39 13.78
CA PRO A 79 8.17 8.56 13.34
C PRO A 79 8.33 9.83 12.52
N THR A 80 9.54 10.38 12.51
CA THR A 80 9.82 11.63 11.78
C THR A 80 10.04 11.32 10.31
N GLY A 81 9.42 12.10 9.43
CA GLY A 81 9.61 12.01 7.99
C GLY A 81 8.55 11.20 7.24
N THR A 82 8.47 11.45 5.94
CA THR A 82 7.62 10.70 5.02
C THR A 82 8.43 9.63 4.31
N PHE A 83 7.73 8.66 3.79
CA PHE A 83 8.31 7.57 3.05
C PHE A 83 7.61 7.51 1.68
N SER A 84 8.39 7.49 0.61
CA SER A 84 7.90 7.59 -0.77
C SER A 84 8.36 6.39 -1.59
N LEU A 85 7.52 5.99 -2.53
CA LEU A 85 7.82 5.00 -3.54
C LEU A 85 8.15 5.72 -4.84
N LEU A 86 9.30 5.37 -5.39
CA LEU A 86 9.73 5.82 -6.71
C LEU A 86 9.68 4.66 -7.70
N PHE A 87 9.19 4.95 -8.90
CA PHE A 87 9.16 4.04 -10.03
C PHE A 87 10.15 4.54 -11.08
N PRO A 88 11.44 4.19 -10.98
CA PRO A 88 12.48 4.73 -11.86
C PRO A 88 12.25 4.40 -13.33
N ASP A 89 11.49 3.34 -13.63
CA ASP A 89 11.16 2.94 -15.00
C ASP A 89 10.00 3.78 -15.60
N ALA A 90 9.27 4.53 -14.78
CA ALA A 90 8.14 5.35 -15.23
C ALA A 90 8.56 6.49 -16.18
N GLU A 91 9.78 7.04 -16.04
CA GLU A 91 10.31 8.05 -16.98
C GLU A 91 10.56 7.44 -18.37
N LEU A 92 11.06 6.21 -18.41
CA LEU A 92 11.28 5.47 -19.65
C LEU A 92 9.93 5.12 -20.29
N ASP A 93 8.95 4.68 -19.50
CA ASP A 93 7.60 4.39 -19.98
C ASP A 93 6.90 5.62 -20.54
N ALA A 94 7.07 6.78 -19.91
CA ALA A 94 6.55 8.05 -20.43
C ALA A 94 7.16 8.38 -21.81
N LEU A 95 8.47 8.17 -21.98
CA LEU A 95 9.17 8.37 -23.25
C LEU A 95 8.72 7.35 -24.31
N VAL A 96 8.58 6.08 -23.94
CA VAL A 96 8.09 5.01 -24.82
C VAL A 96 6.67 5.31 -25.27
N THR A 97 5.79 5.70 -24.35
CA THR A 97 4.40 6.07 -24.63
C THR A 97 4.31 7.26 -25.58
N ALA A 98 5.15 8.29 -25.37
CA ALA A 98 5.22 9.44 -26.25
C ALA A 98 5.70 9.09 -27.67
N THR A 99 6.48 8.02 -27.82
CA THR A 99 7.13 7.65 -29.09
C THR A 99 6.36 6.57 -29.87
N LEU A 100 5.81 5.57 -29.18
CA LEU A 100 5.20 4.38 -29.77
C LEU A 100 3.66 4.36 -29.62
N GLY A 101 3.09 5.37 -28.98
CA GLY A 101 1.69 5.41 -28.60
C GLY A 101 1.42 4.74 -27.25
N PRO A 102 0.18 4.79 -26.74
CA PRO A 102 -0.16 4.22 -25.44
C PRO A 102 0.13 2.72 -25.42
N ALA A 103 1.11 2.32 -24.61
CA ALA A 103 1.13 0.98 -24.06
C ALA A 103 0.00 0.86 -23.02
N GLU A 104 -0.38 -0.36 -22.62
CA GLU A 104 -1.31 -0.56 -21.49
C GLU A 104 -0.91 0.33 -20.30
N GLU A 105 -1.85 0.70 -19.42
CA GLU A 105 -1.61 1.61 -18.29
C GLU A 105 -0.42 1.11 -17.46
N GLY A 106 0.74 1.76 -17.57
CA GLY A 106 1.87 1.51 -16.68
C GLY A 106 1.57 2.08 -15.30
N PRO A 107 2.37 1.75 -14.27
CA PRO A 107 2.26 2.43 -12.99
C PRO A 107 2.49 3.92 -13.27
N GLY A 108 1.42 4.71 -13.19
CA GLY A 108 1.53 6.15 -13.34
C GLY A 108 2.64 6.64 -12.42
N ALA A 109 3.44 7.59 -12.86
CA ALA A 109 4.56 8.21 -12.12
C ALA A 109 4.14 8.93 -10.82
N GLU A 110 3.04 8.50 -10.21
CA GLU A 110 2.54 8.96 -8.94
C GLU A 110 3.45 8.38 -7.86
N SER A 111 4.27 9.25 -7.26
CA SER A 111 5.00 8.90 -6.05
C SER A 111 3.99 8.55 -4.97
N LEU A 112 3.84 7.25 -4.72
CA LEU A 112 2.95 6.78 -3.68
C LEU A 112 3.69 6.93 -2.35
N ALA A 113 3.07 7.60 -1.38
CA ALA A 113 3.65 7.78 -0.05
C ALA A 113 2.89 6.94 1.00
N PRO A 114 3.29 5.67 1.24
CA PRO A 114 2.72 4.87 2.31
C PRO A 114 2.81 5.60 3.65
N ARG A 115 1.69 5.69 4.36
CA ARG A 115 1.69 6.26 5.71
C ARG A 115 2.23 5.23 6.70
N TRP A 116 2.90 5.71 7.75
CA TRP A 116 3.25 4.88 8.88
C TRP A 116 2.00 4.22 9.49
N GLY A 117 2.12 2.93 9.80
CA GLY A 117 1.03 2.08 10.26
C GLY A 117 0.15 1.48 9.16
N GLN A 118 0.42 1.79 7.89
CA GLN A 118 -0.40 1.31 6.77
C GLN A 118 0.34 0.28 5.93
N VAL A 119 -0.44 -0.61 5.33
CA VAL A 119 -0.02 -1.48 4.23
C VAL A 119 -0.81 -1.07 2.99
N VAL A 120 -0.11 -0.75 1.91
CA VAL A 120 -0.73 -0.32 0.65
C VAL A 120 -0.39 -1.28 -0.48
N PRO A 121 -1.36 -1.67 -1.32
CA PRO A 121 -1.07 -2.46 -2.51
C PRO A 121 -0.51 -1.56 -3.62
N VAL A 122 0.45 -2.08 -4.37
CA VAL A 122 1.01 -1.47 -5.58
C VAL A 122 1.00 -2.53 -6.67
N ARG A 123 0.46 -2.18 -7.84
CA ARG A 123 0.52 -3.01 -9.04
C ARG A 123 1.75 -2.60 -9.85
N MET A 124 2.47 -3.59 -10.35
CA MET A 124 3.69 -3.43 -11.14
C MET A 124 3.75 -4.51 -12.21
N ARG A 125 4.42 -4.22 -13.32
CA ARG A 125 4.73 -5.25 -14.31
C ARG A 125 5.92 -6.07 -13.85
N VAL A 126 5.97 -7.31 -14.35
CA VAL A 126 7.21 -8.08 -14.29
C VAL A 126 8.29 -7.30 -15.04
N GLY A 127 9.42 -7.07 -14.37
CA GLY A 127 10.53 -6.26 -14.87
C GLY A 127 10.63 -4.89 -14.22
N ASP A 128 9.53 -4.33 -13.71
CA ASP A 128 9.50 -3.00 -13.11
C ASP A 128 10.26 -2.96 -11.79
N ARG A 129 10.83 -1.80 -11.51
CA ARG A 129 11.51 -1.51 -10.25
C ARG A 129 10.74 -0.52 -9.40
N ILE A 130 10.89 -0.70 -8.09
CA ILE A 130 10.41 0.24 -7.08
C ILE A 130 11.53 0.52 -6.10
N THR A 131 11.74 1.80 -5.80
CA THR A 131 12.70 2.25 -4.78
C THR A 131 11.95 2.88 -3.63
N LEU A 132 12.35 2.47 -2.43
CA LEU A 132 11.83 2.91 -1.16
C LEU A 132 12.68 4.07 -0.62
N GLU A 133 12.18 5.30 -0.73
CA GLU A 133 12.92 6.51 -0.34
C GLU A 133 12.37 7.18 0.94
N PRO A 134 13.17 7.23 2.02
CA PRO A 134 12.85 8.05 3.18
C PRO A 134 13.13 9.54 2.89
N SER A 135 12.29 10.43 3.41
CA SER A 135 12.50 11.87 3.28
C SER A 135 13.81 12.32 3.95
N PRO A 136 14.46 13.39 3.46
CA PRO A 136 15.62 13.98 4.13
C PRO A 136 15.34 14.27 5.61
N GLY A 137 16.25 13.85 6.50
CA GLY A 137 16.11 14.02 7.95
C GLY A 137 15.17 13.03 8.65
N ALA A 138 14.67 12.02 7.93
CA ALA A 138 13.93 10.91 8.55
C ALA A 138 14.85 10.03 9.41
N ASP A 139 14.24 9.32 10.36
CA ASP A 139 14.92 8.28 11.14
C ASP A 139 15.50 7.19 10.20
N PRO A 140 16.59 6.50 10.59
CA PRO A 140 17.12 5.39 9.82
C PRO A 140 16.05 4.31 9.56
N VAL A 141 15.80 4.04 8.28
CA VAL A 141 14.82 3.03 7.84
C VAL A 141 15.53 1.75 7.43
N ASP A 142 15.14 0.65 8.10
CA ASP A 142 15.42 -0.73 7.70
C ASP A 142 14.30 -1.20 6.77
N VAL A 143 14.65 -1.71 5.59
CA VAL A 143 13.66 -2.25 4.65
C VAL A 143 13.83 -3.74 4.56
N ARG A 144 12.73 -4.47 4.69
CA ARG A 144 12.69 -5.93 4.60
C ARG A 144 11.68 -6.37 3.57
N TYR A 145 11.84 -7.59 3.08
CA TYR A 145 10.88 -8.22 2.18
C TYR A 145 10.41 -9.56 2.75
N VAL A 146 9.21 -9.95 2.34
CA VAL A 146 8.65 -11.29 2.52
C VAL A 146 7.96 -11.68 1.23
N CYS A 147 8.34 -12.82 0.68
CA CYS A 147 7.66 -13.48 -0.43
C CYS A 147 7.42 -14.95 -0.07
N GLN A 148 6.89 -15.72 -1.02
CA GLN A 148 6.60 -17.12 -0.76
C GLN A 148 7.87 -17.92 -0.45
N GLY A 149 8.04 -18.29 0.81
CA GLY A 149 9.16 -19.14 1.26
C GLY A 149 10.48 -18.41 1.50
N ALA A 150 10.52 -17.09 1.34
CA ALA A 150 11.72 -16.30 1.61
C ALA A 150 11.38 -14.98 2.30
N GLU A 151 12.27 -14.55 3.19
CA GLU A 151 12.27 -13.22 3.80
C GLU A 151 13.70 -12.76 4.04
N GLY A 152 13.91 -11.46 4.10
CA GLY A 152 15.24 -10.92 4.34
C GLY A 152 15.31 -9.40 4.36
N ALA A 153 16.52 -8.89 4.57
CA ALA A 153 16.81 -7.47 4.47
C ALA A 153 16.96 -7.03 3.00
N LEU A 154 16.52 -5.80 2.72
CA LEU A 154 16.64 -5.13 1.43
C LEU A 154 17.46 -3.84 1.59
N PRO A 155 18.79 -3.92 1.75
CA PRO A 155 19.64 -2.79 2.12
C PRO A 155 19.68 -1.69 1.04
N THR A 156 19.55 -2.08 -0.23
CA THR A 156 19.47 -1.12 -1.36
C THR A 156 18.12 -0.41 -1.43
N ARG A 157 17.11 -0.91 -0.71
CA ARG A 157 15.74 -0.38 -0.71
C ARG A 157 15.09 -0.38 -2.10
N THR A 158 15.65 -1.13 -3.04
CA THR A 158 15.11 -1.26 -4.40
C THR A 158 14.73 -2.70 -4.64
N TRP A 159 13.50 -2.92 -5.13
CA TRP A 159 13.03 -4.23 -5.58
C TRP A 159 12.76 -4.19 -7.07
N LYS A 160 13.09 -5.26 -7.78
CA LYS A 160 12.67 -5.51 -9.17
C LYS A 160 11.74 -6.71 -9.14
N LEU A 161 10.52 -6.56 -9.67
CA LEU A 161 9.55 -7.65 -9.65
C LEU A 161 9.90 -8.68 -10.72
N GLU A 162 10.29 -9.90 -10.32
CA GLU A 162 10.54 -10.99 -11.26
C GLU A 162 9.29 -11.88 -11.45
N ALA A 163 9.28 -12.64 -12.54
CA ALA A 163 8.15 -13.51 -12.89
C ALA A 163 7.89 -14.56 -11.78
N GLY A 164 6.65 -14.60 -11.30
CA GLY A 164 6.23 -15.56 -10.27
C GLY A 164 6.60 -15.17 -8.83
N GLU A 165 7.21 -13.99 -8.60
CA GLU A 165 7.51 -13.52 -7.24
C GLU A 165 6.29 -12.93 -6.53
N ALA A 166 5.35 -12.35 -7.28
CA ALA A 166 4.17 -11.72 -6.70
C ALA A 166 3.24 -12.73 -5.99
N PRO A 167 2.65 -12.39 -4.83
CA PRO A 167 2.80 -11.12 -4.12
C PRO A 167 4.10 -11.05 -3.31
N VAL A 168 4.69 -9.85 -3.26
CA VAL A 168 5.83 -9.53 -2.39
C VAL A 168 5.41 -8.47 -1.39
N LEU A 169 5.69 -8.68 -0.11
CA LEU A 169 5.47 -7.67 0.93
C LEU A 169 6.81 -7.01 1.26
N LEU A 170 6.93 -5.71 0.96
CA LEU A 170 8.03 -4.87 1.42
C LEU A 170 7.60 -4.15 2.70
N VAL A 171 8.48 -4.08 3.68
CA VAL A 171 8.21 -3.45 4.98
C VAL A 171 9.36 -2.51 5.33
N ALA A 172 9.05 -1.21 5.39
CA ALA A 172 9.91 -0.21 5.98
C ALA A 172 9.69 -0.19 7.49
N LEU A 173 10.78 -0.18 8.26
CA LEU A 173 10.78 -0.23 9.72
C LEU A 173 11.70 0.86 10.29
N VAL A 174 11.29 1.46 11.40
CA VAL A 174 12.09 2.46 12.14
C VAL A 174 12.39 1.94 13.55
N GLY A 175 13.62 2.17 14.02
CA GLY A 175 14.03 1.83 15.38
C GLY A 175 14.28 0.33 15.59
N THR A 176 14.57 -0.41 14.53
CA THR A 176 14.90 -1.83 14.61
C THR A 176 16.32 -2.06 15.09
N ALA A 177 16.54 -3.22 15.71
CA ALA A 177 17.87 -3.78 15.90
C ALA A 177 18.20 -4.67 14.68
N PRO A 178 19.50 -4.86 14.35
CA PRO A 178 19.90 -5.87 13.38
C PRO A 178 19.38 -7.25 13.83
N GLY A 179 18.75 -7.96 12.90
CA GLY A 179 18.17 -9.29 13.09
C GLY A 179 18.01 -9.97 11.73
N GLU A 180 17.90 -11.28 11.70
CA GLU A 180 17.88 -12.06 10.45
C GLU A 180 16.47 -12.13 9.85
N THR A 181 15.44 -12.12 10.71
CA THR A 181 14.04 -12.35 10.30
C THR A 181 13.17 -11.10 10.40
N LEU A 182 12.10 -11.00 9.60
CA LEU A 182 11.12 -9.92 9.75
C LEU A 182 10.50 -9.96 11.15
N ALA A 183 10.30 -11.17 11.68
CA ALA A 183 9.75 -11.39 13.00
C ALA A 183 10.58 -10.70 14.10
N GLU A 184 11.90 -10.86 14.09
CA GLU A 184 12.80 -10.21 15.06
C GLU A 184 12.80 -8.70 14.92
N ALA A 185 12.87 -8.19 13.68
CA ALA A 185 12.89 -6.75 13.44
C ALA A 185 11.62 -6.07 13.96
N LEU A 186 10.46 -6.72 13.80
CA LEU A 186 9.18 -6.21 14.29
C LEU A 186 9.07 -6.16 15.83
N VAL A 187 9.87 -6.95 16.58
CA VAL A 187 9.86 -6.87 18.05
C VAL A 187 10.41 -5.53 18.54
N HIS A 188 11.35 -4.95 17.81
CA HIS A 188 12.04 -3.72 18.19
C HIS A 188 11.54 -2.50 17.41
N ALA A 189 10.85 -2.70 16.29
CA ALA A 189 10.33 -1.62 15.47
C ALA A 189 9.41 -0.69 16.27
N LYS A 190 9.69 0.61 16.17
CA LYS A 190 8.84 1.68 16.71
C LYS A 190 7.69 2.01 15.76
N ALA A 191 7.94 1.92 14.46
CA ALA A 191 6.98 2.20 13.41
C ALA A 191 7.25 1.35 12.18
N MET A 192 6.24 1.19 11.34
CA MET A 192 6.34 0.50 10.05
C MET A 192 5.53 1.18 8.96
N ALA A 193 5.88 0.90 7.71
CA ALA A 193 5.00 1.07 6.57
C ALA A 193 5.19 -0.14 5.66
N GLY A 194 4.10 -0.68 5.12
CA GLY A 194 4.10 -1.86 4.27
C GLY A 194 3.64 -1.55 2.86
N VAL A 195 4.21 -2.27 1.90
CA VAL A 195 3.82 -2.22 0.49
C VAL A 195 3.65 -3.65 0.00
N VAL A 196 2.48 -4.00 -0.51
CA VAL A 196 2.25 -5.29 -1.16
C VAL A 196 2.37 -5.08 -2.67
N LEU A 197 3.44 -5.62 -3.26
CA LEU A 197 3.63 -5.64 -4.70
C LEU A 197 2.79 -6.76 -5.30
N LEU A 198 2.01 -6.41 -6.31
CA LEU A 198 1.15 -7.29 -7.09
C LEU A 198 1.56 -7.18 -8.55
N ASP A 199 1.54 -8.30 -9.26
CA ASP A 199 1.70 -8.31 -10.72
C ASP A 199 0.47 -7.64 -11.38
N GLU A 200 0.66 -6.80 -12.39
CA GLU A 200 -0.42 -6.22 -13.20
C GLU A 200 -1.22 -7.29 -13.94
N SER A 201 -0.58 -8.40 -14.34
CA SER A 201 -1.26 -9.54 -14.98
C SER A 201 -2.22 -10.27 -14.03
N TRP A 202 -2.20 -9.91 -12.74
CA TRP A 202 -3.10 -10.42 -11.74
C TRP A 202 -4.52 -9.89 -11.98
N SER A 203 -5.30 -10.69 -12.70
CA SER A 203 -6.75 -10.53 -12.83
C SER A 203 -7.46 -11.09 -11.60
N LEU A 204 -8.47 -10.35 -11.14
CA LEU A 204 -9.42 -10.77 -10.10
C LEU A 204 -10.43 -11.77 -10.67
#